data_AF-A0A2G9ZW36-F1
#
_entry.id   AF-A0A2G9ZW36-F1
#
_cell.length_a   1.000
_cell.length_b   1.000
_cell.length_c   1.000
_cell.angle_alpha   90.00
_cell.angle_beta   90.00
_cell.angle_gamma   90.00
#
_symmetry.space_group_name_H-M   'P 1'
#
loop_
_entity.id
_entity.type
_entity.pdbx_description
1 polymer ?
#
loop_
_entity_poly.entity_id
_entity_poly.type
_entity_poly.pdbx_seq_one_letter_code
_entity_poly.pdbx_strand_id
1 'polypeptide(L)'
;MIAHKSLFFKGLGLLVAFFIVLFLMFMPLINGHNFLNYMDNLYNTISKGSAYYIPKMKAEIAPYQGKFITLDLAMATEREAKETALLLTKSGASAQIDGVKLKVSGDLGAILANCLEDSDLMFNNQGEQISAKYGYPEKQVLYNWYRADIQMNKELTHQKLFNEAKIVASVQAKAVECAFNYYKIVPESIGNKIGVVIFSLVFYVIYTLWFGFSILFLFEGWGMQLGH
;
A
#
# COMPACT_ATOMS: atom_id res chain seq x y z
N MET A 1 -48.43 11.63 3.10
CA MET A 1 -48.95 13.01 3.24
C MET A 1 -47.77 13.89 3.60
N ILE A 2 -47.53 15.01 2.89
CA ILE A 2 -46.41 15.92 3.23
C ILE A 2 -46.90 16.85 4.34
N ALA A 3 -46.30 16.77 5.54
CA ALA A 3 -46.70 17.56 6.71
C ALA A 3 -46.21 19.01 6.61
N HIS A 4 -44.95 19.22 6.19
CA HIS A 4 -44.32 20.52 6.05
C HIS A 4 -43.75 20.72 4.64
N LYS A 5 -44.58 21.25 3.73
CA LYS A 5 -44.24 21.38 2.30
C LYS A 5 -42.94 22.15 2.03
N SER A 6 -42.69 23.24 2.76
CA SER A 6 -41.47 24.05 2.61
C SER A 6 -40.20 23.25 2.91
N LEU A 7 -40.18 22.54 4.05
CA LEU A 7 -39.05 21.69 4.45
C LEU A 7 -38.85 20.53 3.47
N PHE A 8 -39.95 19.89 3.05
CA PHE A 8 -39.89 18.79 2.10
C PHE A 8 -39.26 19.21 0.76
N PHE A 9 -39.73 20.31 0.14
CA PHE A 9 -39.18 20.77 -1.14
C PHE A 9 -37.75 21.31 -1.01
N LYS A 10 -37.39 21.90 0.14
CA LYS A 10 -36.00 22.28 0.44
C LYS A 10 -35.10 21.04 0.50
N GLY A 11 -35.50 20.01 1.24
CA GLY A 11 -34.76 18.74 1.33
C GLY A 11 -34.63 18.07 -0.03
N LEU A 12 -35.72 18.01 -0.80
CA LEU A 12 -35.73 17.45 -2.16
C LEU A 12 -34.79 18.21 -3.10
N GLY A 13 -34.83 19.54 -3.09
CA GLY A 13 -33.94 20.37 -3.90
C GLY A 13 -32.47 20.15 -3.55
N LEU A 14 -32.15 20.11 -2.26
CA LEU A 14 -30.80 19.80 -1.78
C LEU A 14 -30.35 18.40 -2.21
N LEU A 15 -31.23 17.40 -2.12
CA LEU A 15 -30.93 16.02 -2.51
C LEU A 15 -30.68 15.89 -4.02
N VAL A 16 -31.50 16.53 -4.85
CA VAL A 16 -31.32 16.55 -6.31
C VAL A 16 -29.99 17.23 -6.67
N ALA A 17 -29.71 18.39 -6.09
CA ALA A 17 -28.45 19.08 -6.33
C ALA A 17 -27.23 18.26 -5.85
N PHE A 18 -27.36 17.52 -4.74
CA PHE A 18 -26.34 16.57 -4.28
C PHE A 18 -26.06 15.51 -5.36
N PHE A 19 -27.09 14.85 -5.89
CA PHE A 19 -26.91 13.83 -6.94
C PHE A 19 -26.34 14.39 -8.25
N ILE A 20 -26.66 15.64 -8.60
CA ILE A 20 -26.04 16.30 -9.75
C ILE A 20 -24.53 16.42 -9.52
N VAL A 21 -24.11 16.93 -8.36
CA VAL A 21 -22.67 17.04 -8.02
C VAL A 21 -22.02 15.65 -7.98
N LEU A 22 -22.68 14.65 -7.39
CA LEU A 22 -22.20 13.27 -7.37
C LEU A 22 -21.94 12.77 -8.80
N PHE A 23 -22.92 12.93 -9.69
CA PHE A 23 -22.79 12.48 -11.07
C PHE A 23 -21.62 13.18 -11.78
N LEU A 24 -21.48 14.48 -11.60
CA LEU A 24 -20.35 15.25 -12.13
C LEU A 24 -19.01 14.77 -11.58
N MET A 25 -18.93 14.37 -10.30
CA MET A 25 -17.70 13.82 -9.71
C MET A 25 -17.27 12.49 -10.35
N PHE A 26 -18.21 11.70 -10.87
CA PHE A 26 -17.93 10.45 -11.59
C PHE A 26 -17.64 10.65 -13.08
N MET A 27 -17.96 11.81 -13.65
CA MET A 27 -17.61 12.15 -15.03
C MET A 27 -16.11 12.49 -15.16
N PRO A 28 -15.48 12.21 -16.32
CA PRO A 28 -14.05 12.44 -16.54
C PRO A 28 -13.71 13.92 -16.81
N LEU A 29 -14.06 14.81 -15.87
CA LEU A 29 -13.97 16.26 -16.04
C LEU A 29 -12.58 16.85 -15.75
N ILE A 30 -11.64 16.08 -15.19
CA ILE A 30 -10.32 16.55 -14.76
C ILE A 30 -9.24 15.78 -15.52
N ASN A 31 -8.73 16.36 -16.61
CA ASN A 31 -7.67 15.75 -17.44
C ASN A 31 -7.98 14.29 -17.87
N GLY A 32 -9.25 13.99 -18.17
CA GLY A 32 -9.70 12.64 -18.53
C GLY A 32 -9.91 11.70 -17.35
N HIS A 33 -9.64 12.14 -16.12
CA HIS A 33 -9.96 11.44 -14.89
C HIS A 33 -11.22 12.01 -14.24
N ASN A 34 -11.95 11.15 -13.54
CA ASN A 34 -13.00 11.60 -12.63
C ASN A 34 -12.38 12.14 -11.34
N PHE A 35 -13.18 12.87 -10.55
CA PHE A 35 -12.68 13.51 -9.33
C PHE A 35 -12.10 12.52 -8.33
N LEU A 36 -12.73 11.34 -8.17
CA LEU A 36 -12.24 10.32 -7.23
C LEU A 36 -10.87 9.78 -7.65
N ASN A 37 -10.67 9.46 -8.92
CA ASN A 37 -9.38 8.97 -9.44
C ASN A 37 -8.28 10.03 -9.32
N TYR A 38 -8.63 11.30 -9.58
CA TYR A 38 -7.68 12.40 -9.40
C TYR A 38 -7.26 12.56 -7.94
N MET A 39 -8.24 12.54 -7.02
CA MET A 39 -7.96 12.64 -5.59
C MET A 39 -7.20 11.43 -5.06
N ASP A 40 -7.55 10.22 -5.49
CA ASP A 40 -6.83 8.99 -5.11
C ASP A 40 -5.37 9.04 -5.57
N ASN A 41 -5.11 9.40 -6.83
CA ASN A 41 -3.75 9.57 -7.32
C ASN A 41 -2.98 10.65 -6.54
N LEU A 42 -3.63 11.78 -6.24
CA LEU A 42 -3.04 12.85 -5.44
C LEU A 42 -2.63 12.34 -4.05
N TYR A 43 -3.52 11.66 -3.34
CA TYR A 43 -3.22 11.13 -2.00
C TYR A 43 -2.19 10.01 -2.03
N ASN A 44 -2.23 9.11 -3.01
CA ASN A 44 -1.23 8.04 -3.15
C ASN A 44 0.17 8.59 -3.45
N THR A 45 0.24 9.62 -4.28
CA THR A 45 1.48 10.33 -4.61
C THR A 45 2.09 11.01 -3.38
N ILE A 46 1.25 11.67 -2.58
CA ILE A 46 1.62 12.28 -1.30
C ILE A 46 2.07 11.21 -0.30
N SER A 47 1.30 10.13 -0.17
CA SER A 47 1.54 9.06 0.78
C SER A 47 2.83 8.31 0.47
N LYS A 48 3.17 8.14 -0.82
CA LYS A 48 4.44 7.58 -1.26
C LYS A 48 5.62 8.32 -0.64
N GLY A 49 5.64 9.65 -0.69
CA GLY A 49 6.73 10.45 -0.10
C GLY A 49 6.92 10.18 1.40
N SER A 50 5.82 10.04 2.14
CA SER A 50 5.84 9.76 3.58
C SER A 50 6.19 8.31 3.94
N ALA A 51 6.03 7.38 3.00
CA ALA A 51 6.24 5.95 3.21
C ALA A 51 7.68 5.48 2.87
N TYR A 52 8.61 6.39 2.61
CA TYR A 52 9.98 6.03 2.23
C TYR A 52 10.85 5.70 3.46
N TYR A 53 10.67 4.50 4.00
CA TYR A 53 11.39 4.01 5.19
C TYR A 53 12.68 3.25 4.88
N ILE A 54 12.98 2.97 3.62
CA ILE A 54 14.10 2.12 3.20
C ILE A 54 15.46 2.59 3.76
N PRO A 55 15.83 3.88 3.75
CA PRO A 55 17.10 4.32 4.34
C PRO A 55 17.19 4.01 5.85
N LYS A 56 16.08 4.16 6.58
CA LYS A 56 16.00 3.81 7.99
C LYS A 56 16.15 2.30 8.19
N MET A 57 15.49 1.49 7.35
CA MET A 57 15.61 0.04 7.41
C MET A 57 17.05 -0.42 7.13
N LYS A 58 17.76 0.20 6.18
CA LYS A 58 19.19 -0.08 5.92
C LYS A 58 20.04 0.11 7.18
N ALA A 59 19.77 1.14 7.97
CA ALA A 59 20.43 1.34 9.26
C ALA A 59 20.01 0.31 10.33
N GLU A 60 18.72 -0.04 10.41
CA GLU A 60 18.20 -1.02 11.37
C GLU A 60 18.66 -2.46 11.11
N ILE A 61 19.02 -2.81 9.87
CA ILE A 61 19.58 -4.14 9.54
C ILE A 61 21.10 -4.23 9.75
N ALA A 62 21.80 -3.11 9.94
CA ALA A 62 23.25 -3.09 10.11
C ALA A 62 23.77 -4.00 11.26
N PRO A 63 23.09 -4.09 12.43
CA PRO A 63 23.48 -5.02 13.50
C PRO A 63 23.36 -6.50 13.16
N TYR A 64 22.71 -6.85 12.04
CA TYR A 64 22.52 -8.23 11.59
C TYR A 64 23.53 -8.64 10.51
N GLN A 65 24.44 -7.76 10.10
CA GLN A 65 25.53 -8.12 9.19
C GLN A 65 26.46 -9.16 9.83
N GLY A 66 26.84 -10.18 9.06
CA GLY A 66 27.60 -11.33 9.54
C GLY A 66 26.79 -12.32 10.37
N LYS A 67 25.47 -12.11 10.53
CA LYS A 67 24.64 -12.99 11.36
C LYS A 67 24.12 -14.17 10.57
N PHE A 68 24.80 -15.30 10.73
CA PHE A 68 24.47 -16.51 10.00
C PHE A 68 23.22 -17.20 10.55
N ILE A 69 22.28 -17.54 9.67
CA ILE A 69 21.04 -18.26 9.99
C ILE A 69 20.88 -19.48 9.09
N THR A 70 20.09 -20.45 9.54
CA THR A 70 19.66 -21.58 8.72
C THR A 70 18.15 -21.72 8.83
N LEU A 71 17.46 -21.73 7.69
CA LEU A 71 16.01 -21.70 7.61
C LEU A 71 15.48 -22.79 6.68
N ASP A 72 14.36 -23.39 7.07
CA ASP A 72 13.55 -24.24 6.21
C ASP A 72 12.30 -23.45 5.77
N LEU A 73 12.26 -23.00 4.52
CA LEU A 73 11.15 -22.21 3.99
C LEU A 73 10.21 -23.07 3.15
N ALA A 74 8.90 -22.94 3.33
CA ALA A 74 7.90 -23.64 2.53
C ALA A 74 7.20 -22.66 1.57
N MET A 75 7.35 -22.88 0.26
CA MET A 75 6.71 -22.09 -0.80
C MET A 75 5.40 -22.74 -1.26
N ALA A 76 4.54 -22.01 -1.97
CA ALA A 76 3.27 -22.55 -2.43
C ALA A 76 3.43 -23.45 -3.66
N THR A 77 4.43 -23.18 -4.50
CA THR A 77 4.68 -23.93 -5.74
C THR A 77 6.18 -24.14 -5.97
N GLU A 78 6.54 -25.12 -6.82
CA GLU A 78 7.93 -25.33 -7.22
C GLU A 78 8.50 -24.14 -8.00
N ARG A 79 7.64 -23.41 -8.74
CA ARG A 79 8.04 -22.20 -9.44
C ARG A 79 8.46 -21.12 -8.45
N GLU A 80 7.62 -20.86 -7.45
CA GLU A 80 7.93 -19.91 -6.37
C GLU A 80 9.19 -20.34 -5.61
N ALA A 81 9.39 -21.64 -5.36
CA ALA A 81 10.62 -22.15 -4.76
C ALA A 81 11.86 -21.83 -5.61
N LYS A 82 11.82 -22.09 -6.92
CA LYS A 82 12.93 -21.80 -7.83
C LYS A 82 13.25 -20.30 -7.92
N GLU A 83 12.21 -19.47 -8.06
CA GLU A 83 12.38 -18.02 -8.15
C GLU A 83 12.88 -17.43 -6.81
N THR A 84 12.34 -17.86 -5.67
CA THR A 84 12.78 -17.41 -4.34
C THR A 84 14.19 -17.90 -3.99
N ALA A 85 14.56 -19.12 -4.40
CA ALA A 85 15.93 -19.60 -4.25
C ALA A 85 16.92 -18.67 -4.99
N LEU A 86 16.57 -18.20 -6.19
CA LEU A 86 17.39 -17.26 -6.94
C LEU A 86 17.58 -15.93 -6.17
N LEU A 87 16.54 -15.40 -5.53
CA LEU A 87 16.64 -14.19 -4.69
C LEU A 87 17.67 -14.37 -3.57
N LEU A 88 17.56 -15.49 -2.84
CA LEU A 88 18.41 -15.80 -1.71
C LEU A 88 19.86 -16.06 -2.15
N THR A 89 20.07 -16.77 -3.26
CA THR A 89 21.40 -17.01 -3.83
C THR A 89 22.05 -15.73 -4.33
N LYS A 90 21.30 -14.83 -4.99
CA LYS A 90 21.80 -13.49 -5.38
C LYS A 90 22.14 -12.62 -4.17
N SER A 91 21.58 -12.93 -3.00
CA SER A 91 21.92 -12.28 -1.73
C SER A 91 23.14 -12.89 -1.03
N GLY A 92 23.80 -13.88 -1.64
CA GLY A 92 24.96 -14.57 -1.06
C GLY A 92 24.63 -15.76 -0.14
N ALA A 93 23.36 -16.14 -0.01
CA ALA A 93 22.96 -17.31 0.76
C ALA A 93 23.01 -18.60 -0.09
N SER A 94 23.27 -19.74 0.56
CA SER A 94 23.00 -21.06 -0.02
C SER A 94 21.50 -21.34 0.05
N ALA A 95 20.88 -21.76 -1.06
CA ALA A 95 19.47 -22.13 -1.12
C ALA A 95 19.31 -23.45 -1.88
N GLN A 96 19.03 -24.53 -1.15
CA GLN A 96 18.78 -25.86 -1.72
C GLN A 96 17.28 -26.09 -1.90
N ILE A 97 16.87 -26.49 -3.09
CA ILE A 97 15.46 -26.70 -3.45
C ILE A 97 15.13 -28.18 -3.28
N ASP A 98 14.03 -28.47 -2.56
CA ASP A 98 13.42 -29.80 -2.43
C ASP A 98 11.91 -29.69 -2.69
N GLY A 99 11.52 -29.82 -3.95
CA GLY A 99 10.16 -29.57 -4.41
C GLY A 99 9.71 -28.13 -4.11
N VAL A 100 8.78 -27.98 -3.16
CA VAL A 100 8.27 -26.67 -2.70
C VAL A 100 9.01 -26.13 -1.48
N LYS A 101 9.98 -26.85 -0.94
CA LYS A 101 10.76 -26.46 0.24
C LYS A 101 12.12 -25.91 -0.16
N LEU A 102 12.61 -24.96 0.61
CA LEU A 102 13.94 -24.38 0.49
C LEU A 102 14.70 -24.53 1.79
N LYS A 103 15.89 -25.14 1.74
CA LYS A 103 16.85 -25.09 2.84
C LYS A 103 17.82 -23.97 2.57
N VAL A 104 17.81 -22.96 3.43
CA VAL A 104 18.54 -21.71 3.23
C VAL A 104 19.57 -21.55 4.34
N SER A 105 20.78 -21.16 3.98
CA SER A 105 21.84 -20.88 4.96
C SER A 105 22.68 -19.71 4.48
N GLY A 106 22.80 -18.67 5.30
CA GLY A 106 23.43 -17.42 4.87
C GLY A 106 23.42 -16.34 5.93
N ASP A 107 24.06 -15.22 5.59
CA ASP A 107 24.07 -14.00 6.40
C ASP A 107 22.73 -13.26 6.27
N LEU A 108 22.00 -13.14 7.39
CA LEU A 108 20.73 -12.44 7.46
C LEU A 108 20.86 -10.97 7.03
N GLY A 109 21.93 -10.29 7.43
CA GLY A 109 22.16 -8.89 7.06
C GLY A 109 22.34 -8.73 5.55
N ALA A 110 23.04 -9.66 4.89
CA ALA A 110 23.22 -9.65 3.44
C ALA A 110 21.90 -9.96 2.70
N ILE A 111 21.12 -10.93 3.18
CA ILE A 111 19.80 -11.26 2.64
C ILE A 111 18.87 -10.04 2.69
N LEU A 112 18.77 -9.40 3.86
CA LEU A 112 17.91 -8.22 4.03
C LEU A 112 18.43 -7.01 3.26
N ALA A 113 19.76 -6.85 3.12
CA ALA A 113 20.32 -5.76 2.32
C ALA A 113 19.93 -5.88 0.84
N ASN A 114 20.00 -7.08 0.26
CA ASN A 114 19.59 -7.32 -1.12
C ASN A 114 18.06 -7.15 -1.30
N CYS A 115 17.26 -7.62 -0.35
CA CYS A 115 15.81 -7.37 -0.32
C CYS A 115 15.48 -5.86 -0.29
N LEU A 116 16.18 -5.09 0.54
CA LEU A 116 16.03 -3.64 0.60
C LEU A 116 16.49 -2.94 -0.68
N GLU A 117 17.55 -3.41 -1.34
CA GLU A 117 17.99 -2.87 -2.63
C GLU A 117 16.94 -3.08 -3.72
N ASP A 118 16.39 -4.28 -3.84
CA ASP A 118 15.33 -4.57 -4.80
C ASP A 118 14.06 -3.75 -4.49
N SER A 119 13.71 -3.62 -3.20
CA SER A 119 12.61 -2.77 -2.76
C SER A 119 12.85 -1.30 -3.10
N ASP A 120 14.09 -0.81 -2.99
CA ASP A 120 14.47 0.58 -3.28
C ASP A 120 14.32 0.88 -4.78
N LEU A 121 14.85 0.00 -5.64
CA LEU A 121 14.68 0.10 -7.09
C LEU A 121 13.19 0.12 -7.46
N MET A 122 12.40 -0.77 -6.88
CA MET A 122 10.97 -0.86 -7.15
C MET A 122 10.23 0.40 -6.67
N PHE A 123 10.55 0.89 -5.47
CA PHE A 123 9.97 2.10 -4.92
C PHE A 123 10.27 3.31 -5.81
N ASN A 124 11.44 3.37 -6.42
CA ASN A 124 11.85 4.42 -7.36
C ASN A 124 11.42 4.15 -8.81
N ASN A 125 10.51 3.20 -9.04
CA ASN A 125 9.97 2.81 -10.35
C ASN A 125 11.01 2.25 -11.35
N GLN A 126 12.16 1.77 -10.85
CA GLN A 126 13.26 1.21 -11.64
C GLN A 126 13.14 -0.32 -11.80
N GLY A 127 11.92 -0.81 -11.98
CA GLY A 127 11.61 -2.25 -12.03
C GLY A 127 12.34 -3.02 -13.14
N GLU A 128 12.71 -2.36 -14.23
CA GLU A 128 13.50 -2.97 -15.31
C GLU A 128 14.84 -3.53 -14.83
N GLN A 129 15.49 -2.86 -13.86
CA GLN A 129 16.74 -3.34 -13.27
C GLN A 129 16.52 -4.64 -12.49
N ILE A 130 15.37 -4.76 -11.82
CA ILE A 130 14.98 -5.96 -11.07
C ILE A 130 14.70 -7.12 -12.04
N SER A 131 13.93 -6.87 -13.09
CA SER A 131 13.68 -7.91 -14.11
C SER A 131 14.94 -8.34 -14.83
N ALA A 132 15.88 -7.42 -15.10
CA ALA A 132 17.18 -7.77 -15.66
C ALA A 132 18.03 -8.61 -14.67
N LYS A 133 17.99 -8.30 -13.37
CA LYS A 133 18.74 -9.01 -12.32
C LYS A 133 18.27 -10.46 -12.14
N TYR A 134 16.97 -10.70 -12.26
CA TYR A 134 16.36 -11.99 -11.91
C TYR A 134 15.78 -12.78 -13.09
N GLY A 135 15.56 -12.15 -14.24
CA GLY A 135 15.04 -12.81 -15.44
C GLY A 135 13.54 -13.10 -15.41
N TYR A 136 12.79 -12.47 -14.50
CA TYR A 136 11.33 -12.60 -14.42
C TYR A 136 10.67 -11.28 -13.95
N PRO A 137 9.33 -11.13 -14.06
CA PRO A 137 8.66 -9.85 -13.82
C PRO A 137 8.94 -9.25 -12.44
N GLU A 138 9.22 -7.96 -12.40
CA GLU A 138 9.61 -7.20 -11.21
C GLU A 138 8.58 -7.26 -10.07
N LYS A 139 7.28 -7.28 -10.40
CA LYS A 139 6.22 -7.47 -9.41
C LYS A 139 6.29 -8.87 -8.77
N GLN A 140 6.59 -9.89 -9.57
CA GLN A 140 6.74 -11.26 -9.06
C GLN A 140 7.98 -11.35 -8.15
N VAL A 141 9.05 -10.60 -8.42
CA VAL A 141 10.23 -10.53 -7.54
C VAL A 141 9.85 -10.03 -6.16
N LEU A 142 9.17 -8.89 -6.04
CA LEU A 142 8.77 -8.35 -4.74
C LEU A 142 7.72 -9.21 -4.05
N TYR A 143 6.83 -9.85 -4.82
CA TYR A 143 5.92 -10.84 -4.24
C TYR A 143 6.67 -12.04 -3.64
N ASN A 144 7.69 -12.55 -4.34
CA ASN A 144 8.51 -13.65 -3.82
C ASN A 144 9.31 -13.22 -2.58
N TRP A 145 9.84 -11.99 -2.54
CA TRP A 145 10.43 -11.42 -1.31
C TRP A 145 9.44 -11.37 -0.16
N TYR A 146 8.23 -10.86 -0.40
CA TYR A 146 7.16 -10.81 0.60
C TYR A 146 6.83 -12.20 1.16
N ARG A 147 6.73 -13.20 0.28
CA ARG A 147 6.49 -14.60 0.66
C ARG A 147 7.66 -15.20 1.43
N ALA A 148 8.88 -14.92 1.00
CA ALA A 148 10.10 -15.35 1.69
C ALA A 148 10.14 -14.76 3.11
N ASP A 149 9.94 -13.45 3.27
CA ASP A 149 9.94 -12.77 4.57
C ASP A 149 8.90 -13.34 5.53
N ILE A 150 7.69 -13.68 5.05
CA ILE A 150 6.68 -14.38 5.85
C ILE A 150 7.21 -15.71 6.39
N GLN A 151 7.82 -16.53 5.52
CA GLN A 151 8.34 -17.83 5.91
C GLN A 151 9.57 -17.69 6.82
N MET A 152 10.47 -16.75 6.53
CA MET A 152 11.63 -16.46 7.37
C MET A 152 11.20 -16.02 8.77
N ASN A 153 10.26 -15.09 8.88
CA ASN A 153 9.73 -14.62 10.16
C ASN A 153 9.12 -15.79 10.96
N LYS A 154 8.33 -16.65 10.30
CA LYS A 154 7.72 -17.84 10.92
C LYS A 154 8.79 -18.80 11.45
N GLU A 155 9.79 -19.12 10.62
CA GLU A 155 10.85 -20.08 10.96
C GLU A 155 11.79 -19.54 12.05
N LEU A 156 12.20 -18.27 11.96
CA LEU A 156 12.99 -17.61 13.00
C LEU A 156 12.24 -17.57 14.34
N THR A 157 10.92 -17.31 14.31
CA THR A 157 10.07 -17.36 15.50
C THR A 157 10.03 -18.76 16.10
N HIS A 158 9.91 -19.81 15.27
CA HIS A 158 9.95 -21.20 15.72
C HIS A 158 11.29 -21.56 16.38
N GLN A 159 12.39 -21.03 15.83
CA GLN A 159 13.74 -21.14 16.40
C GLN A 159 13.98 -20.22 17.62
N LYS A 160 12.98 -19.43 18.03
CA LYS A 160 13.05 -18.44 19.13
C LYS A 160 14.05 -17.29 18.87
N LEU A 161 14.39 -17.05 17.62
CA LEU A 161 15.20 -15.93 17.13
C LEU A 161 14.30 -14.70 16.89
N PHE A 162 13.71 -14.18 17.97
CA PHE A 162 12.65 -13.17 17.89
C PHE A 162 13.12 -11.80 17.38
N ASN A 163 14.37 -11.43 17.60
CA ASN A 163 14.91 -10.15 17.14
C ASN A 163 15.06 -10.15 15.61
N GLU A 164 15.56 -11.26 15.08
CA GLU A 164 15.73 -11.60 13.67
C GLU A 164 14.37 -11.65 12.98
N ALA A 165 13.41 -12.37 13.58
CA ALA A 165 12.03 -12.42 13.12
C ALA A 165 11.40 -11.01 13.03
N LYS A 166 11.60 -10.18 14.06
CA LYS A 166 11.08 -8.81 14.12
C LYS A 166 11.70 -7.89 13.05
N ILE A 167 13.00 -7.99 12.79
CA ILE A 167 13.62 -7.16 11.75
C ILE A 167 13.18 -7.60 10.35
N VAL A 168 13.05 -8.91 10.09
CA VAL A 168 12.48 -9.43 8.84
C VAL A 168 11.06 -8.89 8.62
N ALA A 169 10.19 -9.00 9.64
CA ALA A 169 8.83 -8.46 9.56
C ALA A 169 8.79 -6.94 9.33
N SER A 170 9.76 -6.21 9.89
CA SER A 170 9.87 -4.76 9.68
C SER A 170 10.29 -4.42 8.26
N VAL A 171 11.25 -5.15 7.68
CA VAL A 171 11.65 -5.01 6.27
C VAL A 171 10.48 -5.32 5.34
N GLN A 172 9.78 -6.42 5.58
CA GLN A 172 8.58 -6.81 4.83
C GLN A 172 7.55 -5.67 4.78
N ALA A 173 7.11 -5.19 5.95
CA ALA A 173 6.03 -4.21 6.04
C ALA A 173 6.44 -2.80 5.57
N LYS A 174 7.66 -2.36 5.87
CA LYS A 174 8.10 -0.97 5.63
C LYS A 174 8.87 -0.77 4.35
N ALA A 175 9.37 -1.84 3.73
CA ALA A 175 10.10 -1.76 2.46
C ALA A 175 9.36 -2.54 1.37
N VAL A 176 9.21 -3.86 1.50
CA VAL A 176 8.67 -4.71 0.43
C VAL A 176 7.23 -4.36 0.08
N GLU A 177 6.34 -4.30 1.08
CA GLU A 177 4.92 -3.96 0.87
C GLU A 177 4.76 -2.53 0.35
N CYS A 178 5.49 -1.57 0.94
CA CYS A 178 5.47 -0.18 0.47
C CYS A 178 5.94 -0.07 -0.99
N ALA A 179 7.06 -0.69 -1.35
CA ALA A 179 7.60 -0.68 -2.70
C ALA A 179 6.66 -1.34 -3.71
N PHE A 180 6.04 -2.47 -3.35
CA PHE A 180 5.06 -3.14 -4.19
C PHE A 180 3.82 -2.27 -4.44
N ASN A 181 3.27 -1.66 -3.39
CA ASN A 181 2.04 -0.85 -3.46
C ASN A 181 2.25 0.48 -4.20
N TYR A 182 3.41 1.11 -4.02
CA TYR A 182 3.71 2.41 -4.64
C TYR A 182 4.41 2.30 -6.00
N TYR A 183 4.64 1.10 -6.52
CA TYR A 183 5.29 0.93 -7.82
C TYR A 183 4.47 1.56 -8.97
N LYS A 184 5.17 2.25 -9.86
CA LYS A 184 4.66 3.09 -10.97
C LYS A 184 3.96 4.40 -10.56
N ILE A 185 3.90 4.71 -9.26
CA ILE A 185 3.41 6.01 -8.77
C ILE A 185 4.58 7.00 -8.80
N VAL A 186 4.41 8.16 -9.41
CA VAL A 186 5.44 9.21 -9.45
C VAL A 186 5.26 10.11 -8.23
N PRO A 187 6.26 10.27 -7.34
CA PRO A 187 6.12 11.11 -6.16
C PRO A 187 6.02 12.60 -6.55
N GLU A 188 5.11 13.33 -5.93
CA GLU A 188 4.98 14.78 -5.98
C GLU A 188 4.98 15.33 -4.56
N SER A 189 5.61 16.49 -4.36
CA SER A 189 5.63 17.16 -3.06
C SER A 189 4.25 17.69 -2.69
N ILE A 190 3.82 17.42 -1.45
CA ILE A 190 2.61 17.99 -0.83
C ILE A 190 2.59 19.52 -0.95
N GLY A 191 3.76 20.16 -0.84
CA GLY A 191 3.88 21.63 -0.88
C GLY A 191 3.28 22.24 -2.15
N ASN A 192 3.32 21.52 -3.27
CA ASN A 192 2.77 21.98 -4.55
C ASN A 192 1.27 21.75 -4.69
N LYS A 193 0.65 20.97 -3.78
CA LYS A 193 -0.75 20.54 -3.87
C LYS A 193 -1.56 20.83 -2.60
N ILE A 194 -0.98 21.53 -1.62
CA ILE A 194 -1.61 21.77 -0.32
C ILE A 194 -2.97 22.45 -0.43
N GLY A 195 -3.13 23.40 -1.37
CA GLY A 195 -4.41 24.05 -1.63
C GLY A 195 -5.49 23.09 -2.10
N VAL A 196 -5.14 22.14 -2.98
CA VAL A 196 -6.06 21.11 -3.48
C VAL A 196 -6.45 20.14 -2.37
N VAL A 197 -5.50 19.75 -1.51
CA VAL A 197 -5.75 18.88 -0.36
C VAL A 197 -6.66 19.54 0.68
N ILE A 198 -6.43 20.81 1.01
CA ILE A 198 -7.29 21.55 1.94
C ILE A 198 -8.70 21.67 1.35
N PHE A 199 -8.80 22.05 0.07
CA PHE A 199 -10.06 22.16 -0.62
C PHE A 199 -10.83 20.83 -0.61
N SER A 200 -10.19 19.71 -0.93
CA SER A 200 -10.87 18.40 -0.97
C SER A 200 -11.38 17.97 0.40
N LEU A 201 -10.63 18.23 1.48
CA LEU A 201 -11.05 17.92 2.84
C LEU A 201 -12.25 18.77 3.28
N VAL A 202 -12.20 20.08 3.04
CA VAL A 202 -13.31 20.99 3.33
C VAL A 202 -14.54 20.62 2.50
N PHE A 203 -14.34 20.35 1.20
CA PHE A 203 -15.40 19.91 0.31
C PHE A 203 -16.04 18.61 0.82
N TYR A 204 -15.25 17.61 1.20
CA TYR A 204 -15.75 16.34 1.75
C TYR A 204 -16.65 16.55 2.97
N VAL A 205 -16.23 17.38 3.92
CA VAL A 205 -17.03 17.68 5.13
C VAL A 205 -18.33 18.41 4.76
N ILE A 206 -18.26 19.46 3.94
CA ILE A 206 -19.45 20.22 3.55
C ILE A 206 -20.41 19.33 2.75
N TYR A 207 -19.89 18.54 1.82
CA TYR A 207 -20.67 17.67 0.93
C TYR A 207 -21.37 16.54 1.71
N THR A 208 -20.68 15.93 2.67
CA THR A 208 -21.29 14.88 3.53
C THR A 208 -22.35 15.47 4.47
N LEU A 209 -22.11 16.63 5.08
CA LEU A 209 -23.10 17.32 5.89
C LEU A 209 -24.31 17.75 5.05
N TRP A 210 -24.08 18.27 3.84
CA TRP A 210 -25.14 18.64 2.91
C TRP A 210 -26.07 17.47 2.62
N PHE A 211 -25.52 16.28 2.34
CA PHE A 211 -26.32 15.06 2.20
C PHE A 211 -27.16 14.78 3.45
N GLY A 212 -26.54 14.82 4.64
CA GLY A 212 -27.22 14.62 5.92
C GLY A 212 -28.40 15.59 6.11
N PHE A 213 -28.19 16.89 5.90
CA PHE A 213 -29.24 17.90 5.99
C PHE A 213 -30.34 17.73 4.94
N SER A 214 -30.00 17.25 3.74
CA SER A 214 -31.00 16.98 2.69
C SER A 214 -32.00 15.89 3.12
N ILE A 215 -31.50 14.82 3.74
CA ILE A 215 -32.31 13.72 4.28
C ILE A 215 -33.10 14.18 5.51
N LEU A 216 -32.47 14.93 6.42
CA LEU A 216 -33.13 15.51 7.59
C LEU A 216 -34.36 16.32 7.20
N PHE A 217 -34.22 17.29 6.28
CA PHE A 217 -35.34 18.13 5.85
C PHE A 217 -36.43 17.37 5.09
N LEU A 218 -36.09 16.30 4.37
CA LEU A 218 -37.08 15.42 3.74
C LEU A 218 -37.94 14.72 4.79
N PHE A 219 -37.31 14.16 5.83
CA PHE A 219 -38.00 13.46 6.91
C PHE A 219 -38.81 14.40 7.81
N GLU A 220 -38.28 15.57 8.16
CA GLU A 220 -39.05 16.62 8.84
C GLU A 220 -40.20 17.13 7.96
N GLY A 221 -39.98 17.26 6.66
CA GLY A 221 -41.01 17.57 5.67
C GLY A 221 -42.18 16.56 5.65
N TRP A 222 -41.90 15.29 5.96
CA TRP A 222 -42.90 14.24 6.14
C TRP A 222 -43.54 14.19 7.53
N GLY A 223 -43.05 14.98 8.49
CA GLY A 223 -43.60 15.09 9.84
C GLY A 223 -42.87 14.26 10.90
N MET A 224 -41.69 13.69 10.58
CA MET A 224 -40.83 13.06 11.58
C MET A 224 -39.94 14.11 12.24
N GLN A 225 -40.10 14.34 13.54
CA GLN A 225 -39.23 15.22 14.30
C GLN A 225 -37.91 14.51 14.61
N LEU A 226 -36.84 14.95 13.95
CA LEU A 226 -35.48 14.41 14.10
C LEU A 226 -34.53 15.42 14.77
N GLY A 227 -34.95 16.67 14.90
CA GLY A 227 -34.35 17.68 15.78
C GLY A 227 -35.03 17.70 17.16
N HIS A 228 -34.35 18.31 18.14
CA HIS A 228 -34.97 18.69 19.42
C HIS A 228 -35.86 19.91 19.25
#